data_AF-A0A9X1HVI3-F1
#
_entry.id   AF-A0A9X1HVI3-F1
#
_cell.length_a   1.000
_cell.length_b   1.000
_cell.length_c   1.000
_cell.angle_alpha   90.00
_cell.angle_beta   90.00
_cell.angle_gamma   90.00
#
_symmetry.space_group_name_H-M   'P 1'
#
loop_
_entity.id
_entity.type
_entity.pdbx_description
1 polymer ?
#
loop_
_entity_poly.entity_id
_entity_poly.type
_entity_poly.pdbx_seq_one_letter_code
_entity_poly.pdbx_strand_id
1 'polypeptide(L)' 'MKRRFKKGERVRSRRDGRVMEVLNYIKDKRNYLVECAWFDLEKKEIRTKRLSQDTLLKAS' A
#
# COMPACT_ATOMS: atom_id res chain seq x y z
N MET A 1 -0.25 -13.15 -12.47
CA MET A 1 0.06 -11.77 -12.02
C MET A 1 1.29 -11.81 -11.09
N LYS A 2 2.19 -10.83 -11.16
CA LYS A 2 3.49 -10.82 -10.43
C LYS A 2 3.45 -9.84 -9.24
N ARG A 3 4.27 -10.12 -8.22
CA ARG A 3 4.54 -9.20 -7.11
C ARG A 3 5.25 -7.95 -7.61
N ARG A 4 4.69 -6.77 -7.34
CA ARG A 4 5.20 -5.45 -7.77
C ARG A 4 5.92 -4.69 -6.66
N PHE A 5 5.63 -4.97 -5.39
CA PHE A 5 6.14 -4.21 -4.25
C PHE A 5 6.83 -5.07 -3.18
N LYS A 6 7.81 -4.49 -2.49
CA LYS A 6 8.53 -5.08 -1.36
C LYS A 6 8.14 -4.38 -0.05
N LYS A 7 8.40 -5.04 1.09
CA LYS A 7 8.24 -4.42 2.41
C LYS A 7 9.22 -3.23 2.53
N GLY A 8 8.77 -2.13 3.13
CA GLY A 8 9.50 -0.87 3.25
C GLY A 8 9.50 -0.01 1.99
N GLU A 9 8.90 -0.47 0.88
CA GLU A 9 8.80 0.32 -0.34
C GLU A 9 7.72 1.39 -0.18
N ARG A 10 7.99 2.61 -0.69
CA ARG A 10 7.01 3.69 -0.72
C ARG A 10 6.12 3.52 -1.95
N VAL A 11 4.82 3.55 -1.72
CA VAL A 11 3.81 3.41 -2.77
C VAL A 11 2.85 4.57 -2.72
N ARG A 12 2.26 4.90 -3.86
CA ARG A 12 1.23 5.92 -3.99
C ARG A 12 -0.08 5.28 -4.39
N SER A 13 -1.14 5.62 -3.70
CA SER A 13 -2.48 5.20 -4.10
C SER A 13 -2.93 5.95 -5.35
N ARG A 14 -3.45 5.21 -6.34
CA ARG A 14 -3.96 5.77 -7.60
C ARG A 14 -5.25 6.56 -7.41
N ARG A 15 -6.03 6.26 -6.36
CA ARG A 15 -7.36 6.84 -6.13
C ARG A 15 -7.30 8.23 -5.48
N ASP A 16 -6.51 8.36 -4.43
CA ASP A 16 -6.43 9.55 -3.57
C ASP A 16 -5.03 10.20 -3.59
N GLY A 17 -4.08 9.63 -4.33
CA GLY A 17 -2.73 10.18 -4.46
C GLY A 17 -1.87 10.09 -3.19
N ARG A 18 -2.38 9.47 -2.13
CA ARG A 18 -1.71 9.35 -0.83
C ARG A 18 -0.48 8.45 -0.92
N VAL A 19 0.62 8.88 -0.30
CA VAL A 19 1.86 8.11 -0.17
C VAL A 19 1.79 7.26 1.10
N MET A 20 2.13 5.99 0.98
CA MET A 20 2.08 4.99 2.04
C MET A 20 3.34 4.12 1.98
N GLU A 21 3.66 3.49 3.10
CA GLU A 21 4.73 2.49 3.19
C GLU A 21 4.14 1.07 3.18
N VAL A 22 4.75 0.17 2.43
CA VAL A 22 4.32 -1.24 2.37
C VAL A 22 4.83 -1.99 3.61
N LEU A 23 3.91 -2.47 4.44
CA LEU A 23 4.23 -3.31 5.59
C LEU A 23 4.34 -4.79 5.22
N ASN A 24 3.36 -5.28 4.47
CA ASN A 24 3.28 -6.69 4.13
C ASN A 24 2.66 -6.90 2.76
N TYR A 25 3.06 -7.99 2.13
CA TYR A 25 2.58 -8.38 0.82
C TYR A 25 1.88 -9.73 0.91
N ILE A 26 0.58 -9.74 0.64
CA ILE A 26 -0.29 -10.89 0.87
C ILE A 26 -0.76 -11.40 -0.49
N LYS A 27 -0.42 -12.64 -0.81
CA LYS A 27 -0.97 -13.34 -1.98
C LYS A 27 -2.28 -14.02 -1.57
N ASP A 28 -3.40 -13.50 -2.05
CA ASP A 28 -4.68 -14.18 -1.95
C ASP A 28 -4.97 -14.95 -3.26
N LYS A 29 -5.83 -15.98 -3.20
CA LYS A 29 -6.02 -17.02 -4.23
C LYS A 29 -6.02 -16.49 -5.67
N ARG A 30 -6.64 -15.33 -5.93
CA ARG A 30 -6.67 -14.68 -7.26
C ARG A 30 -6.11 -13.25 -7.28
N ASN A 31 -5.91 -12.63 -6.13
CA ASN A 31 -5.56 -11.22 -6.02
C ASN A 31 -4.30 -11.02 -5.17
N TYR A 32 -3.57 -9.96 -5.48
CA TYR A 32 -2.46 -9.53 -4.65
C TYR A 32 -2.87 -8.33 -3.81
N LEU A 33 -2.81 -8.51 -2.50
CA LEU A 33 -3.10 -7.47 -1.52
C LEU A 33 -1.79 -6.95 -0.93
N VAL A 34 -1.79 -5.66 -0.63
CA VAL A 34 -0.66 -4.95 -0.06
C VAL A 34 -1.17 -4.25 1.18
N GLU A 35 -0.62 -4.64 2.32
CA GLU A 35 -0.86 -3.96 3.58
C GLU A 35 0.07 -2.76 3.65
N CYS A 36 -0.52 -1.58 3.72
CA CYS A 36 0.18 -0.31 3.72
C CYS A 36 -0.12 0.46 5.00
N ALA A 37 0.85 1.25 5.45
CA ALA A 37 0.70 2.20 6.54
C ALA A 37 0.97 3.62 6.09
N TRP A 38 0.27 4.57 6.69
CA TRP A 38 0.57 5.99 6.56
C TRP A 38 0.22 6.72 7.84
N PHE A 39 0.86 7.87 8.03
CA PHE A 39 0.53 8.77 9.12
C PHE A 39 -0.65 9.66 8.71
N ASP A 40 -1.74 9.58 9.46
CA ASP A 40 -2.91 10.44 9.29
C ASP A 40 -2.67 11.76 10.04
N LEU A 41 -2.54 12.86 9.30
CA LEU A 41 -2.20 14.17 9.86
C LEU A 41 -3.34 14.77 10.69
N GLU A 42 -4.59 14.44 10.39
CA GLU A 42 -5.75 14.98 11.12
C GLU A 42 -5.88 14.30 12.48
N LYS A 43 -5.79 12.96 12.50
CA LYS A 43 -5.88 12.20 13.75
C LYS A 43 -4.56 12.05 14.50
N LYS A 44 -3.44 12.43 13.88
CA LYS A 44 -2.08 12.28 14.41
C LYS A 44 -1.74 10.82 14.78
N GLU A 45 -2.20 9.87 13.97
CA GLU A 45 -2.07 8.44 14.23
C GLU A 45 -1.60 7.68 12.99
N ILE A 46 -0.95 6.54 13.19
CA ILE A 46 -0.60 5.62 12.11
C ILE A 46 -1.85 4.80 11.77
N ARG A 47 -2.28 4.87 10.51
CA ARG A 47 -3.34 4.01 9.98
C ARG A 47 -2.77 2.96 9.07
N THR A 48 -3.37 1.78 9.11
CA THR A 48 -3.05 0.66 8.23
C THR A 48 -4.26 0.31 7.36
N LYS A 49 -4.01 -0.10 6.12
CA LYS A 49 -5.06 -0.58 5.22
C LYS A 49 -4.51 -1.62 4.26
N ARG A 50 -5.36 -2.59 3.92
CA ARG A 50 -5.09 -3.57 2.87
C ARG A 50 -5.71 -3.08 1.58
N LEU A 51 -4.88 -2.95 0.55
CA LEU A 51 -5.25 -2.44 -0.77
C LEU A 51 -4.87 -3.44 -1.85
N SER A 52 -5.60 -3.45 -2.96
CA SER A 52 -5.20 -4.23 -4.12
C SER A 52 -3.94 -3.63 -4.73
N GLN A 53 -2.99 -4.49 -5.12
CA GLN A 53 -1.76 -4.08 -5.79
C GLN A 53 -2.04 -3.21 -7.04
N ASP A 54 -3.13 -3.48 -7.75
CA ASP A 54 -3.46 -2.76 -8.99
C ASP A 54 -3.94 -1.32 -8.76
N THR A 55 -4.31 -0.99 -7.52
CA THR A 55 -4.66 0.37 -7.10
C THR A 55 -3.46 1.19 -6.64
N LEU A 56 -2.25 0.61 -6.65
CA LEU A 56 -1.03 1.23 -6.16
C LEU A 56 -0.03 1.47 -7.30
N LEU A 57 0.75 2.53 -7.15
CA LEU A 57 1.88 2.91 -8.00
C LEU A 57 3.15 2.95 -7.14
N LYS A 58 4.32 2.74 -7.74
CA LYS A 58 5.59 3.02 -7.04
C LYS A 58 5.69 4.53 -6.81
N ALA A 59 5.99 4.92 -5.59
CA ALA A 59 6.40 6.29 -5.30
C ALA A 59 7.94 6.32 -5.43
N SER A 60 8.43 6.95 -6.51
CA SER A 60 9.85 7.24 -6.69
C SER A 60 10.33 8.30 -5.71
#